data_AF-F9HI10-F1
#
_entry.id   AF-F9HI10-F1
#
_cell.length_a   1.000
_cell.length_b   1.000
_cell.length_c   1.000
_cell.angle_alpha   90.00
_cell.angle_beta   90.00
_cell.angle_gamma   90.00
#
_symmetry.space_group_name_H-M   'P 1'
#
loop_
_entity.id
_entity.type
_entity.pdbx_description
1 polymer ?
#
loop_
_entity_poly.entity_id
_entity_poly.type
_entity_poly.pdbx_seq_one_letter_code
_entity_poly.pdbx_strand_id
1 'polypeptide(L)'
;MGHVEIPKLSTKLPIYHGTDEAILQVAIGHIPGSSLPVGGQGTHSVISGHRGLPSAKLFTDIDQLKNGDHFKLHVLGRTITYQVDQTLTVEPDDVSSLTIDPNQDYCTLVTCTPYGVNTHRLLVRGHRVPNEEEPAKSENKTSDFLPWHYIILLICFVFVLFVILLVWLLSRRRRKKRAELRRKTGLRSAGYRRRIKKGRHAK
;
A
#
# COMPACT_ATOMS: atom_id res chain seq x y z
N MET A 1 16.43 -2.90 2.65
CA MET A 1 16.81 -3.38 1.31
C MET A 1 15.59 -3.84 0.53
N GLY A 2 14.79 -4.72 1.14
CA GLY A 2 13.57 -5.28 0.57
C GLY A 2 12.92 -6.20 1.58
N HIS A 3 12.21 -7.22 1.13
CA HIS A 3 11.75 -8.30 2.00
C HIS A 3 11.82 -9.66 1.28
N VAL A 4 11.92 -10.74 2.04
CA VAL A 4 11.71 -12.10 1.54
C VAL A 4 10.27 -12.50 1.77
N GLU A 5 9.70 -13.24 0.83
CA GLU A 5 8.43 -13.93 0.96
C GLU A 5 8.67 -15.43 0.71
N ILE A 6 8.21 -16.26 1.64
CA ILE A 6 8.29 -17.73 1.56
C ILE A 6 6.86 -18.26 1.64
N PRO A 7 6.16 -18.43 0.49
CA PRO A 7 4.72 -18.74 0.47
C PRO A 7 4.35 -19.99 1.25
N LYS A 8 5.14 -21.07 1.10
CA LYS A 8 4.90 -22.35 1.80
C LYS A 8 4.85 -22.20 3.32
N LEU A 9 5.65 -21.28 3.87
CA LEU A 9 5.75 -21.02 5.30
C LEU A 9 4.88 -19.84 5.75
N SER A 10 4.10 -19.25 4.83
CA SER A 10 3.32 -18.02 5.07
C SER A 10 4.15 -16.89 5.71
N THR A 11 5.43 -16.79 5.32
CA THR A 11 6.41 -15.92 5.97
C THR A 11 6.76 -14.74 5.06
N LYS A 12 6.72 -13.52 5.62
CA LYS A 12 7.21 -12.30 4.97
C LYS A 12 8.08 -11.53 5.95
N LEU A 13 9.35 -11.31 5.62
CA LEU A 13 10.33 -10.73 6.55
C LEU A 13 11.17 -9.64 5.88
N PRO A 14 11.34 -8.47 6.52
CA PRO A 14 12.14 -7.38 5.98
C PRO A 14 13.63 -7.77 5.97
N ILE A 15 14.32 -7.42 4.88
CA ILE A 15 15.76 -7.63 4.70
C ILE A 15 16.49 -6.31 4.96
N TYR A 16 17.33 -6.32 6.00
CA TYR A 16 18.29 -5.27 6.31
C TYR A 16 19.68 -5.65 5.82
N HIS A 17 20.55 -4.65 5.65
CA HIS A 17 21.95 -4.89 5.33
C HIS A 17 22.74 -5.11 6.62
N GLY A 18 23.58 -6.14 6.67
CA GLY A 18 24.34 -6.50 7.86
C GLY A 18 23.66 -7.60 8.67
N THR A 19 24.41 -8.13 9.62
CA THR A 19 24.01 -9.25 10.50
C THR A 19 24.27 -8.94 11.96
N ASP A 20 24.20 -7.67 12.34
CA ASP A 20 24.36 -7.25 13.72
C ASP A 20 23.20 -7.77 14.57
N GLU A 21 23.48 -8.07 15.84
CA GLU A 21 22.50 -8.64 16.77
C GLU A 21 21.22 -7.80 16.85
N ALA A 22 21.34 -6.46 16.89
CA ALA A 22 20.19 -5.57 16.93
C ALA A 22 19.26 -5.71 15.71
N ILE A 23 19.81 -6.04 14.53
CA ILE A 23 19.04 -6.31 13.32
C ILE A 23 18.38 -7.68 13.42
N LEU A 24 19.15 -8.71 13.75
CA LEU A 24 18.68 -10.10 13.71
C LEU A 24 17.60 -10.37 14.77
N GLN A 25 17.55 -9.61 15.86
CA GLN A 25 16.48 -9.70 16.87
C GLN A 25 15.09 -9.33 16.35
N VAL A 26 14.99 -8.55 15.26
CA VAL A 26 13.71 -8.03 14.74
C VAL A 26 13.48 -8.31 13.26
N ALA A 27 14.52 -8.70 12.52
CA ALA A 27 14.48 -8.87 11.08
C ALA A 27 15.51 -9.91 10.59
N ILE A 28 15.56 -10.11 9.27
CA ILE A 28 16.61 -10.89 8.63
C ILE A 28 17.66 -9.97 8.01
N GLY A 29 18.89 -10.45 7.94
CA GLY A 29 20.07 -9.67 7.56
C GLY A 29 20.74 -10.23 6.32
N HIS A 30 21.07 -9.38 5.35
CA HIS A 30 21.96 -9.72 4.26
C HIS A 30 23.41 -9.77 4.77
N ILE A 31 24.12 -10.86 4.48
CA ILE A 31 25.52 -11.05 4.90
C ILE A 31 26.45 -10.16 4.05
N PRO A 32 27.18 -9.20 4.66
CA PRO A 32 28.18 -8.41 3.94
C PRO A 32 29.26 -9.29 3.31
N GLY A 33 29.69 -8.93 2.10
CA GLY A 33 30.64 -9.73 1.31
C GLY A 33 29.98 -10.74 0.36
N SER A 34 28.70 -11.07 0.56
CA SER A 34 27.89 -11.75 -0.47
C SER A 34 27.35 -10.75 -1.50
N SER A 35 26.78 -11.27 -2.60
CA SER A 35 26.16 -10.42 -3.62
C SER A 35 24.91 -9.73 -3.08
N LEU A 36 24.64 -8.50 -3.50
CA LEU A 36 23.39 -7.83 -3.17
C LEU A 36 22.18 -8.65 -3.69
N PRO A 37 21.03 -8.65 -2.98
CA PRO A 37 19.85 -9.46 -3.31
C PRO A 37 19.03 -8.87 -4.48
N VAL A 38 19.71 -8.49 -5.56
CA VAL A 38 19.12 -7.93 -6.79
C VAL A 38 19.15 -8.93 -7.95
N GLY A 39 19.74 -10.11 -7.74
CA GLY A 39 19.93 -11.17 -8.72
C GLY A 39 20.90 -10.78 -9.83
N GLY A 40 21.00 -11.64 -10.83
CA GLY A 40 21.91 -11.52 -11.97
C GLY A 40 22.84 -12.72 -12.10
N GLN A 41 23.24 -13.02 -13.33
CA GLN A 41 24.22 -14.07 -13.59
C GLN A 41 25.54 -13.76 -12.88
N GLY A 42 26.17 -14.78 -12.28
CA GLY A 42 27.38 -14.63 -11.50
C GLY A 42 27.14 -13.99 -10.14
N THR A 43 25.95 -14.17 -9.55
CA THR A 43 25.64 -13.63 -8.22
C THR A 43 25.22 -14.73 -7.25
N HIS A 44 25.59 -14.53 -5.99
CA HIS A 44 25.16 -15.36 -4.87
C HIS A 44 24.89 -14.48 -3.66
N SER A 45 23.62 -14.17 -3.40
CA SER A 45 23.22 -13.39 -2.22
C SER A 45 22.96 -14.30 -1.04
N VAL A 46 23.42 -13.92 0.16
CA VAL A 46 23.20 -14.71 1.37
C VAL A 46 22.41 -13.90 2.39
N ILE A 47 21.31 -14.49 2.88
CA ILE A 47 20.39 -13.87 3.81
C ILE A 47 20.33 -14.73 5.07
N SER A 48 20.70 -14.14 6.20
CA SER A 48 20.73 -14.78 7.51
C SER A 48 19.54 -14.39 8.37
N GLY A 49 19.04 -15.33 9.17
CA GLY A 49 18.02 -15.08 10.18
C GLY A 49 18.17 -16.03 11.36
N HIS A 50 17.78 -15.58 12.56
CA HIS A 50 17.77 -16.45 13.72
C HIS A 50 16.76 -17.60 13.59
N ARG A 51 17.03 -18.66 14.36
CA ARG A 51 16.14 -19.79 14.56
C ARG A 51 15.70 -19.84 16.03
N GLY A 52 14.40 -19.84 16.27
CA GLY A 52 13.82 -20.06 17.60
C GLY A 52 13.95 -18.90 18.58
N LEU A 53 13.87 -17.64 18.13
CA LEU A 53 13.76 -16.53 19.08
C LEU A 53 12.42 -16.58 19.82
N PRO A 54 12.40 -16.25 21.12
CA PRO A 54 11.14 -16.11 21.86
C PRO A 54 10.22 -15.00 21.31
N SER A 55 10.82 -13.95 20.73
CA SER A 55 10.12 -12.74 20.26
C SER A 55 9.55 -12.87 18.85
N ALA A 56 10.13 -13.71 17.98
CA ALA A 56 9.75 -13.82 16.57
C ALA A 56 10.18 -15.16 15.95
N LYS A 57 9.38 -15.69 15.01
CA LYS A 57 9.73 -16.93 14.31
C LYS A 57 10.92 -16.78 13.36
N LEU A 58 11.02 -15.68 12.61
CA LEU A 58 12.07 -15.46 11.60
C LEU A 58 12.29 -16.70 10.71
N PHE A 59 13.50 -17.28 10.69
CA PHE A 59 13.83 -18.47 9.90
C PHE A 59 13.68 -19.78 10.67
N THR A 60 12.88 -19.80 11.75
CA THR A 60 12.60 -21.01 12.54
C THR A 60 12.23 -22.23 11.68
N ASP A 61 11.37 -22.00 10.68
CA ASP A 61 10.71 -23.06 9.91
C ASP A 61 11.33 -23.31 8.52
N ILE A 62 12.48 -22.70 8.18
CA ILE A 62 13.07 -22.88 6.83
C ILE A 62 13.58 -24.29 6.56
N ASP A 63 13.73 -25.13 7.60
CA ASP A 63 14.00 -26.56 7.47
C ASP A 63 12.87 -27.36 6.82
N GLN A 64 11.67 -26.78 6.76
CA GLN A 64 10.51 -27.39 6.08
C GLN A 64 10.51 -27.15 4.56
N LEU A 65 11.41 -26.30 4.07
CA LEU A 65 11.63 -26.12 2.63
C LEU A 65 12.31 -27.34 2.03
N LYS A 66 11.84 -27.73 0.86
CA LYS A 66 12.31 -28.87 0.08
C LYS A 66 12.66 -28.41 -1.33
N ASN A 67 13.48 -29.22 -2.01
CA ASN A 67 13.77 -28.99 -3.42
C ASN A 67 12.46 -28.85 -4.22
N GLY A 68 12.40 -27.81 -5.04
CA GLY A 68 11.23 -27.44 -5.82
C GLY A 68 10.35 -26.36 -5.19
N ASP A 69 10.46 -26.09 -3.89
CA ASP A 69 9.75 -24.99 -3.24
C ASP A 69 10.29 -23.63 -3.68
N HIS A 70 9.50 -22.58 -3.54
CA HIS A 70 9.88 -21.23 -3.96
C HIS A 70 9.98 -20.26 -2.78
N PHE A 71 10.89 -19.30 -2.91
CA PHE A 71 10.89 -18.06 -2.15
C PHE A 71 11.15 -16.88 -3.09
N LYS A 72 10.66 -15.70 -2.70
CA LYS A 72 10.70 -14.48 -3.51
C LYS A 72 11.42 -13.37 -2.76
N LEU A 73 12.30 -12.66 -3.44
CA LEU A 73 12.87 -11.41 -2.94
C LEU A 73 12.14 -10.24 -3.61
N HIS A 74 11.68 -9.31 -2.79
CA HIS A 74 11.01 -8.08 -3.24
C HIS A 74 11.94 -6.90 -2.97
N VAL A 75 12.61 -6.42 -4.00
CA VAL A 75 13.68 -5.42 -3.90
C VAL A 75 13.48 -4.36 -4.97
N LEU A 76 13.46 -3.08 -4.57
CA LEU A 76 13.31 -1.92 -5.48
C LEU A 76 12.12 -2.04 -6.46
N GLY A 77 10.97 -2.53 -5.97
CA GLY A 77 9.75 -2.71 -6.78
C GLY A 77 9.79 -3.89 -7.75
N ARG A 78 10.84 -4.74 -7.69
CA ARG A 78 10.97 -5.96 -8.48
C ARG A 78 10.77 -7.18 -7.59
N THR A 79 10.11 -8.18 -8.14
CA THR A 79 10.05 -9.53 -7.58
C THR A 79 11.12 -10.38 -8.23
N ILE A 80 11.84 -11.17 -7.45
CA ILE A 80 12.88 -12.09 -7.91
C ILE A 80 12.57 -13.45 -7.28
N THR A 81 12.19 -14.42 -8.10
CA THR A 81 11.79 -15.75 -7.63
C THR A 81 12.96 -16.72 -7.70
N TYR A 82 13.19 -17.45 -6.61
CA TYR A 82 14.14 -18.54 -6.53
C TYR A 82 13.42 -19.84 -6.23
N GLN A 83 13.87 -20.92 -6.85
CA GLN A 83 13.42 -22.27 -6.57
C GLN A 83 14.52 -23.03 -5.81
N VAL A 84 14.17 -23.61 -4.68
CA VAL A 84 15.08 -24.38 -3.82
C VAL A 84 15.62 -25.57 -4.60
N ASP A 85 16.95 -25.67 -4.67
CA ASP A 85 17.66 -26.75 -5.37
C ASP A 85 18.57 -27.56 -4.43
N GLN A 86 18.93 -26.99 -3.27
CA GLN A 86 19.86 -27.60 -2.35
C GLN A 86 19.59 -27.19 -0.89
N THR A 87 19.62 -28.16 0.01
CA THR A 87 19.61 -27.94 1.46
C THR A 87 20.82 -28.65 2.08
N LEU A 88 21.64 -27.93 2.84
CA LEU A 88 22.82 -28.47 3.51
C LEU A 88 22.85 -28.10 5.00
N THR A 89 23.45 -28.98 5.80
CA THR A 89 23.90 -28.67 7.16
C THR A 89 25.42 -28.62 7.16
N VAL A 90 26.01 -27.50 7.57
CA VAL A 90 27.46 -27.26 7.55
C VAL A 90 27.95 -26.73 8.90
N GLU A 91 29.27 -26.80 9.12
CA GLU A 91 29.91 -26.13 10.26
C GLU A 91 29.84 -24.60 10.13
N PRO A 92 29.83 -23.84 11.23
CA PRO A 92 29.71 -22.38 11.19
C PRO A 92 30.77 -21.63 10.37
N ASP A 93 31.98 -22.19 10.27
CA ASP A 93 33.12 -21.66 9.53
C ASP A 93 33.23 -22.19 8.10
N ASP A 94 32.43 -23.18 7.72
CA ASP A 94 32.39 -23.70 6.35
C ASP A 94 31.53 -22.81 5.45
N VAL A 95 32.20 -21.94 4.71
CA VAL A 95 31.60 -21.04 3.72
C VAL A 95 31.75 -21.52 2.28
N SER A 96 32.30 -22.73 2.07
CA SER A 96 32.63 -23.24 0.73
C SER A 96 31.42 -23.33 -0.19
N SER A 97 30.25 -23.66 0.35
CA SER A 97 28.98 -23.74 -0.39
C SER A 97 28.33 -22.40 -0.71
N LEU A 98 28.86 -21.29 -0.17
CA LEU A 98 28.38 -19.92 -0.37
C LEU A 98 29.17 -19.17 -1.46
N THR A 99 30.13 -19.83 -2.11
CA THR A 99 30.90 -19.22 -3.20
C THR A 99 30.02 -18.87 -4.40
N ILE A 100 30.46 -17.88 -5.18
CA ILE A 100 29.79 -17.47 -6.42
C ILE A 100 30.15 -18.46 -7.53
N ASP A 101 29.13 -18.94 -8.24
CA ASP A 101 29.30 -19.60 -9.54
C ASP A 101 29.07 -18.55 -10.65
N PRO A 102 30.03 -18.31 -11.55
CA PRO A 102 29.94 -17.29 -12.59
C PRO A 102 28.77 -17.50 -13.57
N ASN A 103 28.23 -18.72 -13.66
CA ASN A 103 27.15 -19.05 -14.59
C ASN A 103 25.76 -19.02 -13.97
N GLN A 104 25.66 -18.82 -12.66
CA GLN A 104 24.41 -19.00 -11.91
C GLN A 104 23.98 -17.72 -11.19
N ASP A 105 22.69 -17.67 -10.84
CA ASP A 105 22.08 -16.64 -9.99
C ASP A 105 21.47 -17.37 -8.79
N TYR A 106 22.16 -17.30 -7.65
CA TYR A 106 21.81 -18.01 -6.42
C TYR A 106 21.41 -17.06 -5.29
N CYS A 107 20.50 -17.55 -4.44
CA CYS A 107 20.27 -16.97 -3.13
C CYS A 107 20.22 -18.08 -2.09
N THR A 108 20.95 -17.91 -0.98
CA THR A 108 20.91 -18.86 0.14
C THR A 108 20.30 -18.21 1.37
N LEU A 109 19.29 -18.87 1.93
CA LEU A 109 18.74 -18.57 3.25
C LEU A 109 19.52 -19.37 4.30
N VAL A 110 20.03 -18.67 5.33
CA VAL A 110 20.92 -19.24 6.34
C VAL A 110 20.29 -19.10 7.72
N THR A 111 20.31 -20.18 8.48
CA THR A 111 19.96 -20.13 9.91
C THR A 111 20.79 -21.11 10.74
N CYS A 112 20.68 -21.05 12.06
CA CYS A 112 21.34 -21.99 12.97
C CYS A 112 20.58 -23.32 13.06
N THR A 113 21.30 -24.43 13.24
CA THR A 113 20.69 -25.76 13.41
C THR A 113 21.60 -26.63 14.28
N PRO A 114 21.13 -27.72 14.93
CA PRO A 114 19.73 -28.07 15.22
C PRO A 114 19.00 -27.04 16.06
N TYR A 115 17.66 -27.09 16.07
CA TYR A 115 16.82 -26.11 16.78
C TYR A 115 17.15 -26.07 18.27
N GLY A 116 17.44 -24.87 18.81
CA GLY A 116 17.80 -24.67 20.21
C GLY A 116 19.23 -25.11 20.59
N VAL A 117 19.97 -25.74 19.67
CA VAL A 117 21.37 -26.18 19.88
C VAL A 117 22.34 -25.28 19.11
N ASN A 118 21.99 -24.91 17.87
CA ASN A 118 22.68 -23.90 17.06
C ASN A 118 24.18 -24.15 16.78
N THR A 119 24.63 -25.41 16.85
CA THR A 119 26.04 -25.79 16.62
C THR A 119 26.46 -25.71 15.15
N HIS A 120 25.51 -25.87 14.23
CA HIS A 120 25.72 -25.89 12.79
C HIS A 120 24.93 -24.77 12.10
N ARG A 121 25.08 -24.66 10.78
CA ARG A 121 24.27 -23.81 9.91
C ARG A 121 23.45 -24.65 8.95
N LEU A 122 22.17 -24.32 8.86
CA LEU A 122 21.29 -24.81 7.82
C LEU A 122 21.31 -23.81 6.67
N LEU A 123 21.67 -24.29 5.49
CA LEU A 123 21.71 -23.54 4.25
C LEU A 123 20.63 -24.05 3.32
N VAL A 124 19.69 -23.19 2.95
CA VAL A 124 18.66 -23.48 1.94
C VAL A 124 18.94 -22.60 0.74
N ARG A 125 19.52 -23.17 -0.31
CA ARG A 125 19.85 -22.47 -1.55
C ARG A 125 18.70 -22.60 -2.54
N GLY A 126 18.42 -21.50 -3.23
CA GLY A 126 17.60 -21.50 -4.42
C GLY A 126 18.35 -20.91 -5.61
N HIS A 127 18.03 -21.42 -6.79
CA HIS A 127 18.47 -20.90 -8.07
C HIS A 127 17.39 -20.02 -8.68
N ARG A 128 17.80 -19.01 -9.45
CA ARG A 128 16.88 -18.09 -10.10
C ARG A 128 15.97 -18.83 -11.09
N VAL A 129 14.68 -18.54 -11.00
CA VAL A 129 13.68 -18.95 -11.99
C VAL A 129 12.93 -17.73 -12.52
N PRO A 130 12.30 -17.82 -13.70
CA PRO A 130 11.36 -16.80 -14.16
C PRO A 130 10.28 -16.57 -13.11
N ASN A 131 9.89 -15.32 -12.91
CA ASN A 131 8.73 -15.05 -12.06
C ASN A 131 7.50 -15.63 -12.77
N GLU A 132 6.66 -16.32 -12.02
CA GLU A 132 5.31 -16.60 -12.48
C GLU A 132 4.65 -15.27 -12.86
N GLU A 133 4.10 -15.19 -14.07
CA GLU A 133 3.26 -14.07 -14.47
C GLU A 133 2.06 -14.08 -13.52
N GLU A 134 2.11 -13.31 -12.43
CA GLU A 134 0.89 -13.00 -11.70
C GLU A 134 -0.05 -12.38 -12.74
N PRO A 135 -1.23 -12.96 -13.01
CA PRO A 135 -2.15 -12.42 -14.00
C PRO A 135 -2.38 -10.99 -13.58
N ALA A 136 -1.87 -10.06 -14.38
CA ALA A 136 -1.58 -8.67 -13.99
C ALA A 136 -2.52 -8.30 -12.86
N LYS A 137 -2.04 -8.38 -11.60
CA LYS A 137 -2.75 -7.71 -10.51
C LYS A 137 -2.76 -6.31 -11.06
N SER A 138 -3.93 -5.91 -11.55
CA SER A 138 -4.11 -4.59 -12.11
C SER A 138 -3.44 -3.75 -11.06
N GLU A 139 -2.38 -3.05 -11.47
CA GLU A 139 -1.96 -1.91 -10.70
C GLU A 139 -3.28 -1.30 -10.27
N ASN A 140 -3.48 -1.18 -8.97
CA ASN A 140 -4.26 -0.05 -8.52
C ASN A 140 -3.44 1.16 -9.01
N LYS A 141 -3.42 1.43 -10.33
CA LYS A 141 -3.97 2.65 -10.86
C LYS A 141 -5.18 2.86 -9.98
N THR A 142 -4.95 3.62 -8.91
CA THR A 142 -5.86 4.67 -8.51
C THR A 142 -6.26 5.33 -9.80
N SER A 143 -7.21 4.70 -10.47
CA SER A 143 -7.99 5.26 -11.52
C SER A 143 -8.32 6.64 -11.01
N ASP A 144 -7.94 7.63 -11.79
CA ASP A 144 -8.44 8.99 -11.73
C ASP A 144 -9.97 9.01 -11.92
N PHE A 145 -10.71 8.15 -11.20
CA PHE A 145 -12.08 8.41 -10.83
C PHE A 145 -11.98 9.64 -9.96
N LEU A 146 -12.38 10.77 -10.55
CA LEU A 146 -12.72 12.00 -9.85
C LEU A 146 -13.13 11.64 -8.43
N PRO A 147 -12.31 12.01 -7.43
CA PRO A 147 -12.50 11.52 -6.08
C PRO A 147 -13.95 11.68 -5.69
N TRP A 148 -14.56 10.66 -5.09
CA TRP A 148 -15.98 10.64 -4.73
C TRP A 148 -16.50 11.94 -4.08
N HIS A 149 -15.63 12.69 -3.39
CA HIS A 149 -15.92 14.01 -2.85
C HIS A 149 -16.30 15.06 -3.90
N TYR A 150 -15.75 15.00 -5.13
CA TYR A 150 -16.18 15.84 -6.26
C TYR A 150 -17.58 15.49 -6.77
N ILE A 151 -17.96 14.21 -6.77
CA ILE A 151 -19.32 13.78 -7.13
C ILE A 151 -20.32 14.30 -6.08
N ILE A 152 -19.96 14.20 -4.79
CA ILE A 152 -20.77 14.74 -3.68
C ILE A 152 -20.91 16.27 -3.81
N LEU A 153 -19.82 16.98 -4.12
CA LEU A 153 -19.86 18.44 -4.35
C LEU A 153 -20.78 18.82 -5.52
N LEU A 154 -20.74 18.07 -6.63
CA LEU A 154 -21.60 18.31 -7.79
C LEU A 154 -23.09 18.12 -7.43
N ILE A 155 -23.41 17.05 -6.70
CA ILE A 155 -24.79 16.78 -6.25
C ILE A 155 -25.29 17.90 -5.32
N CYS A 156 -24.46 18.33 -4.36
CA CYS A 156 -24.78 19.44 -3.48
C CYS A 156 -25.01 20.74 -4.27
N PHE A 157 -24.18 21.02 -5.27
CA PHE A 157 -24.31 22.21 -6.10
C PHE A 157 -25.62 22.22 -6.91
N VAL A 158 -25.96 21.09 -7.54
CA VAL A 158 -27.22 20.93 -8.29
C VAL A 158 -28.44 21.06 -7.36
N PHE A 159 -28.37 20.48 -6.15
CA PHE A 159 -29.44 20.59 -5.16
C PHE A 159 -29.68 22.04 -4.72
N VAL A 160 -28.62 22.81 -4.46
CA VAL A 160 -28.72 24.23 -4.09
C VAL A 160 -29.35 25.04 -5.23
N LEU A 161 -28.92 24.82 -6.48
CA LEU A 161 -29.53 25.48 -7.64
C LEU A 161 -31.02 25.13 -7.80
N PHE A 162 -31.39 23.87 -7.56
CA PHE A 162 -32.78 23.43 -7.61
C PHE A 162 -33.64 24.11 -6.53
N VAL A 163 -33.14 24.22 -5.30
CA VAL A 163 -33.83 24.93 -4.21
C VAL A 163 -33.99 26.42 -4.55
N ILE A 164 -32.95 27.07 -5.08
CA ILE A 164 -33.02 28.47 -5.51
C ILE A 164 -34.07 28.64 -6.61
N LEU A 165 -34.10 27.75 -7.60
CA LEU A 165 -35.10 27.76 -8.68
C LEU A 165 -36.52 27.57 -8.12
N LEU A 166 -36.73 26.63 -7.20
CA LEU A 166 -38.02 26.41 -6.55
C LEU A 166 -38.48 27.66 -5.78
N VAL A 167 -37.61 28.25 -4.97
CA VAL A 167 -37.91 29.49 -4.23
C VAL A 167 -38.23 30.63 -5.20
N TRP A 168 -37.47 30.75 -6.29
CA TRP A 168 -37.74 31.75 -7.33
C TRP A 168 -39.10 31.52 -8.00
N LEU A 169 -39.44 30.29 -8.39
CA LEU A 169 -40.73 29.93 -8.98
C LEU A 169 -41.89 30.19 -8.02
N LEU A 170 -41.75 29.81 -6.76
CA LEU A 170 -42.75 30.05 -5.72
C LEU A 170 -42.92 31.55 -5.44
N SER A 171 -41.82 32.30 -5.37
CA SER A 171 -41.87 33.76 -5.20
C SER A 171 -42.48 34.44 -6.42
N ARG A 172 -42.21 33.98 -7.65
CA ARG A 172 -42.81 34.48 -8.90
C ARG A 172 -44.32 34.20 -8.92
N ARG A 173 -44.75 33.00 -8.52
CA ARG A 173 -46.18 32.65 -8.36
C ARG A 173 -46.85 33.54 -7.31
N ARG A 174 -46.21 33.76 -6.15
CA ARG A 174 -46.71 34.66 -5.10
C ARG A 174 -46.79 36.12 -5.58
N ARG A 175 -45.80 36.61 -6.33
CA ARG A 175 -45.80 37.97 -6.94
C ARG A 175 -46.93 38.12 -7.95
N LYS A 176 -47.16 37.13 -8.83
CA LYS A 176 -48.31 37.12 -9.76
C LYS A 176 -49.64 37.15 -9.02
N LYS A 177 -49.85 36.26 -8.04
CA LYS A 177 -51.06 36.27 -7.20
C LYS A 177 -51.26 37.60 -6.46
N ARG A 178 -50.19 38.21 -5.92
CA ARG A 178 -50.25 39.54 -5.28
C ARG A 178 -50.57 40.66 -6.28
N ALA A 179 -50.04 40.62 -7.49
CA ALA A 179 -50.33 41.59 -8.54
C ALA A 179 -51.77 41.45 -9.07
N GLU A 180 -52.27 40.23 -9.16
CA GLU A 180 -53.65 39.91 -9.54
C GLU A 180 -54.65 40.30 -8.45
N LEU A 181 -54.33 40.03 -7.17
CA LEU A 181 -55.08 40.57 -6.03
C LEU A 181 -55.10 42.10 -6.05
N ARG A 182 -53.96 42.77 -6.30
CA ARG A 182 -53.87 44.23 -6.43
C ARG A 182 -54.68 44.79 -7.60
N ARG A 183 -54.79 44.05 -8.71
CA ARG A 183 -55.67 44.39 -9.85
C ARG A 183 -57.15 44.23 -9.49
N LYS A 184 -57.54 43.13 -8.83
CA LYS A 184 -58.93 42.87 -8.40
C LYS A 184 -59.40 43.78 -7.26
N THR A 185 -58.51 44.14 -6.33
CA THR A 185 -58.83 45.02 -5.19
C THR A 185 -58.69 46.50 -5.50
N GLY A 186 -58.35 46.89 -6.73
CA GLY A 186 -58.33 48.30 -7.16
C GLY A 186 -57.38 49.19 -6.36
N LEU A 187 -56.34 48.65 -5.72
CA LEU A 187 -55.36 49.41 -4.92
C LEU A 187 -54.36 50.17 -5.82
N ARG A 188 -54.88 51.03 -6.70
CA ARG A 188 -54.24 52.29 -7.07
C ARG A 188 -54.53 53.28 -5.94
N SER A 189 -53.48 53.92 -5.43
CA SER A 189 -53.52 55.05 -4.47
C SER A 189 -53.64 54.74 -2.96
N ALA A 190 -52.56 54.24 -2.36
CA ALA A 190 -52.26 54.51 -0.95
C ALA A 190 -50.98 55.36 -0.76
N GLY A 191 -50.49 55.99 -1.83
CA GLY A 191 -49.31 56.86 -1.82
C GLY A 191 -49.59 58.36 -2.03
N TYR A 192 -50.79 58.75 -2.47
CA TYR A 192 -51.10 60.16 -2.79
C TYR A 192 -51.74 60.95 -1.62
N ARG A 193 -52.12 60.30 -0.52
CA ARG A 193 -52.73 60.96 0.66
C ARG A 193 -51.78 61.15 1.85
N ARG A 194 -50.47 61.28 1.62
CA ARG A 194 -49.50 61.69 2.67
C ARG A 194 -48.71 62.97 2.38
N ARG A 195 -49.03 63.71 1.31
CA ARG A 195 -48.37 65.01 1.01
C ARG A 195 -49.22 66.27 1.26
N ILE A 196 -50.49 66.15 1.68
CA ILE A 196 -51.35 67.32 2.02
C ILE A 196 -51.57 67.52 3.54
N LYS A 197 -51.18 66.57 4.41
CA LYS A 197 -51.32 66.72 5.88
C LYS A 197 -50.03 67.11 6.64
N LYS A 198 -48.92 67.37 5.96
CA LYS A 198 -47.63 67.81 6.58
C LYS A 198 -47.21 69.23 6.17
N GLY A 199 -48.17 70.10 5.85
CA GLY A 199 -47.92 71.51 5.46
C GLY A 199 -48.76 72.55 6.21
N ARG A 200 -49.48 72.19 7.28
CA ARG A 200 -50.19 73.13 8.14
C ARG A 200 -50.05 72.70 9.59
N HIS A 201 -48.96 73.11 10.21
CA HIS A 201 -48.84 73.57 11.60
C HIS A 201 -47.39 74.00 11.79
N ALA A 202 -47.09 75.15 11.19
CA ALA A 202 -46.04 76.05 11.66
C ALA A 202 -46.78 77.25 12.26
N LYS A 203 -46.29 77.69 13.42
CA LYS A 203 -46.84 78.63 14.42
C LYS A 203 -47.55 77.94 15.58
#